data_AF-A0A3B9HX08-F1
#
_entry.id   AF-A0A3B9HX08-F1
#
_cell.length_a   1.000
_cell.length_b   1.000
_cell.length_c   1.000
_cell.angle_alpha   90.00
_cell.angle_beta   90.00
_cell.angle_gamma   90.00
#
_symmetry.space_group_name_H-M   'P 1'
#
loop_
_entity.id
_entity.type
_entity.pdbx_description
1 polymer ?
#
loop_
_entity_poly.entity_id
_entity_poly.type
_entity_poly.pdbx_seq_one_letter_code
_entity_poly.pdbx_strand_id
1 'polypeptide(L)'
;MKWFANLSTPGKLLLAFGSMLLILGAVIVVSYQSISNITGSFKSVHDQQFTIAIKLHELRAQQNYIRGQVLEMILTLDKVNQQKIEKTIDERSSLVEGIITNLSKLNLDSKSLSQLNELKSHLTAYRQIRDQQIALIYEGKREEAEQIALQTQDDNFEKIRSISAEMGARAEDEVDVVIAQNQLDAAKAIQLCLILGGVAFVFGLGMMFLLHLTMASPLLEISAIAARIADCDLTTTVAATDRADEMGAMTQSFKRMTDTLSNQIREITDGVNVLASSSNEILVSTSQLASGAVESATGISETMTTVEEVRQAARLSSEKAKSVADSAQRVVQVSQTGKKAVEDIVATMLHIRDQMEAIAQTILQLSEQSQAIGG
;
A
#
# COMPACT_ATOMS: atom_id res chain seq x y z
N MET A 1 15.58 -6.92 -13.44
CA MET A 1 15.92 -5.80 -12.55
C MET A 1 15.82 -6.20 -11.08
N LYS A 2 16.79 -6.96 -10.53
CA LYS A 2 16.74 -7.36 -9.10
C LYS A 2 16.89 -6.16 -8.15
N TRP A 3 17.67 -5.16 -8.55
CA TRP A 3 17.86 -3.91 -7.82
C TRP A 3 16.54 -3.15 -7.56
N PHE A 4 15.71 -2.99 -8.60
CA PHE A 4 14.45 -2.25 -8.48
C PHE A 4 13.43 -3.03 -7.65
N ALA A 5 13.39 -4.36 -7.79
CA ALA A 5 12.52 -5.20 -6.99
C ALA A 5 12.83 -5.13 -5.48
N ASN A 6 14.10 -4.97 -5.12
CA ASN A 6 14.57 -4.86 -3.73
C ASN A 6 14.45 -3.47 -3.12
N LEU A 7 14.06 -2.46 -3.90
CA LEU A 7 13.86 -1.11 -3.39
C LEU A 7 12.58 -1.06 -2.54
N SER A 8 12.59 -0.23 -1.49
CA SER A 8 11.39 0.02 -0.69
C SER A 8 10.26 0.58 -1.54
N THR A 9 9.02 0.29 -1.14
CA THR A 9 7.81 0.76 -1.82
C THR A 9 7.78 2.29 -1.98
N PRO A 10 8.08 3.09 -0.94
CA PRO A 10 8.20 4.54 -1.10
C PRO A 10 9.30 4.94 -2.08
N GLY A 11 10.44 4.23 -2.07
CA GLY A 11 11.55 4.48 -3.00
C GLY A 11 11.16 4.25 -4.46
N LYS A 12 10.40 3.20 -4.74
CA LYS A 12 9.87 2.90 -6.09
C LYS A 12 8.93 3.99 -6.58
N LEU A 13 7.99 4.41 -5.74
CA LEU A 13 7.04 5.48 -6.06
C LEU A 13 7.76 6.82 -6.26
N LEU A 14 8.71 7.16 -5.39
CA LEU A 14 9.46 8.40 -5.48
C LEU A 14 10.34 8.44 -6.74
N LEU A 15 10.96 7.32 -7.13
CA LEU A 15 11.68 7.24 -8.40
C LEU A 15 10.74 7.40 -9.61
N ALA A 16 9.61 6.69 -9.62
CA ALA A 16 8.66 6.75 -10.74
C ALA A 16 8.02 8.13 -10.90
N PHE A 17 7.44 8.68 -9.83
CA PHE A 17 6.78 9.98 -9.87
C PHE A 17 7.79 11.14 -9.88
N GLY A 18 8.89 11.03 -9.14
CA GLY A 18 9.91 12.08 -9.05
C GLY A 18 10.62 12.31 -10.39
N SER A 19 10.96 11.25 -11.12
CA SER A 19 11.52 11.39 -12.47
C SER A 19 10.51 11.98 -13.46
N MET A 20 9.24 11.58 -13.39
CA MET A 20 8.17 12.18 -14.21
C MET A 20 7.98 13.67 -13.91
N LEU A 21 7.98 14.06 -12.63
CA LEU A 21 7.90 15.46 -12.22
C LEU A 21 9.13 16.27 -12.64
N LEU A 22 10.33 15.69 -12.62
CA LEU A 22 11.54 16.34 -13.12
C LEU A 22 11.45 16.63 -14.62
N ILE A 23 10.98 15.67 -15.42
CA ILE A 23 10.81 15.87 -16.87
C ILE A 23 9.72 16.91 -17.13
N LEU A 24 8.59 16.85 -16.41
CA LEU A 24 7.53 17.85 -16.52
C LEU A 24 8.04 19.25 -16.15
N GLY A 25 8.83 19.37 -15.08
CA GLY A 25 9.49 20.62 -14.69
C GLY A 25 10.41 21.15 -15.78
N ALA A 26 11.19 20.29 -16.43
CA ALA A 26 12.03 20.69 -17.56
C ALA A 26 11.20 21.21 -18.75
N VAL A 27 10.08 20.55 -19.08
CA VAL A 27 9.16 21.01 -20.13
C VAL A 27 8.57 22.39 -19.80
N ILE A 28 8.18 22.60 -18.54
CA ILE A 28 7.66 23.90 -18.07
C ILE A 28 8.72 24.99 -18.21
N VAL A 29 9.97 24.72 -17.78
CA VAL A 29 11.07 25.70 -17.88
C VAL A 29 11.37 26.05 -19.34
N VAL A 30 11.48 25.06 -20.23
CA VAL A 30 11.71 25.29 -21.66
C VAL A 30 10.58 26.11 -22.28
N SER A 31 9.32 25.76 -21.96
CA SER A 31 8.14 26.46 -22.48
C SER A 31 8.12 27.91 -21.98
N TYR A 32 8.39 28.13 -20.70
CA TYR A 32 8.44 29.46 -20.10
C TYR A 32 9.55 30.32 -20.71
N GLN A 33 10.75 29.76 -20.86
CA GLN A 33 11.89 30.46 -21.47
C GLN A 33 11.58 30.87 -22.93
N SER A 34 11.00 29.95 -23.71
CA SER A 34 10.63 30.20 -25.10
C SER A 34 9.58 31.31 -25.21
N ILE A 35 8.51 31.23 -24.42
CA ILE A 35 7.45 32.26 -24.39
C ILE A 35 8.01 33.61 -23.96
N SER A 36 8.87 33.64 -22.94
CA SER A 36 9.52 34.86 -22.44
C SER A 36 10.39 35.51 -23.52
N ASN A 37 11.21 34.71 -24.21
CA ASN A 37 12.07 35.19 -25.29
C ASN A 37 11.24 35.74 -26.46
N ILE A 38 10.19 35.03 -26.89
CA ILE A 38 9.30 35.47 -27.98
C ILE A 38 8.60 36.78 -27.59
N THR A 39 8.09 36.89 -26.36
CA THR A 39 7.39 38.10 -25.89
C THR A 39 8.35 39.29 -25.80
N GLY A 40 9.58 39.06 -25.33
CA GLY A 40 10.64 40.08 -25.30
C GLY A 40 11.04 40.56 -26.70
N SER A 41 11.24 39.62 -27.63
CA SER A 41 11.53 39.94 -29.04
C SER A 41 10.39 40.71 -29.69
N PHE A 42 9.14 40.30 -29.46
CA PHE A 42 7.96 40.99 -30.00
C PHE A 42 7.88 42.44 -29.53
N LYS A 43 8.14 42.68 -28.24
CA LYS A 43 8.19 44.04 -27.68
C LYS A 43 9.30 44.88 -28.33
N SER A 44 10.49 44.30 -28.53
CA SER A 44 11.60 45.00 -29.20
C SER A 44 11.26 45.36 -30.65
N VAL A 45 10.64 44.44 -31.40
CA VAL A 45 10.24 44.65 -32.80
C VAL A 45 9.21 45.78 -32.89
N HIS A 46 8.18 45.74 -32.04
CA HIS A 46 7.11 46.72 -32.05
C HIS A 46 7.60 48.12 -31.59
N ASP A 47 8.29 48.17 -30.44
CA ASP A 47 8.66 49.44 -29.80
C ASP A 47 9.85 50.13 -30.50
N GLN A 48 10.63 49.42 -31.32
CA GLN A 48 11.76 49.99 -32.05
C GLN A 48 11.53 49.99 -33.56
N GLN A 49 11.71 48.84 -34.22
CA GLN A 49 11.81 48.77 -35.68
C GLN A 49 10.51 49.16 -36.38
N PHE A 50 9.39 48.64 -35.88
CA PHE A 50 8.08 48.99 -36.41
C PHE A 50 7.74 50.47 -36.21
N THR A 51 8.14 51.03 -35.06
CA THR A 51 7.98 52.47 -34.78
C THR A 51 8.83 53.32 -35.72
N ILE A 52 10.08 52.93 -36.00
CA ILE A 52 10.95 53.63 -36.97
C ILE A 52 10.30 53.64 -38.36
N ALA A 53 9.88 52.48 -38.86
CA ALA A 53 9.24 52.35 -40.17
C ALA A 53 7.99 53.25 -40.29
N ILE A 54 7.04 53.14 -39.35
CA ILE A 54 5.81 53.94 -39.36
C ILE A 54 6.13 55.44 -39.30
N LYS A 55 7.05 55.85 -38.42
CA LYS A 55 7.39 57.27 -38.26
C LYS A 55 8.07 57.84 -39.51
N LEU A 56 8.88 57.06 -40.22
CA LEU A 56 9.48 57.48 -41.48
C LEU A 56 8.47 57.52 -42.64
N HIS A 57 7.49 56.61 -42.68
CA HIS A 57 6.35 56.72 -43.60
C HIS A 57 5.52 57.98 -43.33
N GLU A 58 5.22 58.25 -42.06
CA GLU A 58 4.48 59.43 -41.63
C GLU A 58 5.25 60.72 -41.99
N LEU A 59 6.56 60.76 -41.77
CA LEU A 59 7.43 61.87 -42.14
C LEU A 59 7.38 62.14 -43.64
N ARG A 60 7.53 61.11 -44.47
CA ARG A 60 7.43 61.25 -45.93
C ARG A 60 6.06 61.76 -46.37
N ALA A 61 4.99 61.26 -45.75
CA ALA A 61 3.63 61.73 -46.03
C ALA A 61 3.45 63.22 -45.66
N GLN A 62 3.93 63.65 -44.48
CA GLN A 62 3.87 65.05 -44.08
C GLN A 62 4.73 65.93 -45.00
N GLN A 63 5.92 65.46 -45.39
CA GLN A 63 6.83 66.19 -46.27
C GLN A 63 6.24 66.37 -47.67
N ASN A 64 5.63 65.32 -48.23
CA ASN A 64 4.90 65.39 -49.50
C ASN A 64 3.72 66.37 -49.40
N TYR A 65 2.99 66.36 -48.28
CA TYR A 65 1.88 67.28 -48.04
C TYR A 65 2.36 68.73 -47.97
N ILE A 66 3.44 69.02 -47.23
CA ILE A 66 4.06 70.35 -47.17
C ILE A 66 4.49 70.81 -48.56
N ARG A 67 5.17 69.95 -49.34
CA ARG A 67 5.56 70.29 -50.72
C ARG A 67 4.35 70.63 -51.58
N GLY A 68 3.28 69.84 -51.50
CA GLY A 68 2.03 70.09 -52.22
C GLY A 68 1.39 71.43 -51.84
N GLN A 69 1.34 71.76 -50.55
CA GLN A 69 0.81 73.02 -50.03
C GLN A 69 1.63 74.23 -50.50
N VAL A 70 2.95 74.14 -50.52
CA VAL A 70 3.80 75.23 -51.01
C VAL A 70 3.58 75.46 -52.52
N LEU A 71 3.46 74.39 -53.30
CA LEU A 71 3.13 74.49 -54.72
C LEU A 71 1.71 75.05 -54.95
N GLU A 72 0.72 74.67 -54.12
CA GLU A 72 -0.63 75.24 -54.13
C GLU A 72 -0.61 76.73 -53.78
N MET A 73 0.24 77.14 -52.84
CA MET A 73 0.39 78.54 -52.42
C MET A 73 0.90 79.42 -53.56
N ILE A 74 1.83 78.92 -54.40
CA ILE A 74 2.30 79.60 -55.63
C ILE A 74 1.14 79.87 -56.59
N LEU A 75 0.20 78.93 -56.71
CA LEU A 75 -0.97 79.05 -57.59
C LEU A 75 -2.07 79.95 -57.03
N THR A 76 -2.10 80.14 -55.70
CA THR A 76 -3.15 80.90 -55.00
C THR A 76 -2.89 82.40 -55.08
N LEU A 77 -3.85 83.17 -55.58
CA LEU A 77 -3.73 84.63 -55.77
C LEU A 77 -4.20 85.45 -54.56
N ASP A 78 -5.09 84.88 -53.74
CA ASP A 78 -5.67 85.55 -52.57
C ASP A 78 -4.78 85.38 -51.32
N LYS A 79 -4.44 86.50 -50.69
CA LYS A 79 -3.59 86.53 -49.49
C LYS A 79 -4.21 85.83 -48.28
N VAL A 80 -5.54 85.82 -48.17
CA VAL A 80 -6.23 85.18 -47.02
C VAL A 80 -6.06 83.66 -47.06
N ASN A 81 -6.19 83.06 -48.24
CA ASN A 81 -6.00 81.63 -48.45
C ASN A 81 -4.51 81.26 -48.43
N GLN A 82 -3.61 82.12 -48.93
CA GLN A 82 -2.17 81.95 -48.73
C GLN A 82 -1.81 81.84 -47.24
N GLN A 83 -2.34 82.72 -46.39
CA GLN A 83 -2.12 82.64 -44.94
C GLN A 83 -2.67 81.36 -44.29
N LYS A 84 -3.82 80.85 -44.78
CA LYS A 84 -4.34 79.55 -44.31
C LYS A 84 -3.42 78.40 -44.68
N ILE A 85 -2.91 78.39 -45.91
CA ILE A 85 -1.97 77.39 -46.39
C ILE A 85 -0.66 77.46 -45.59
N GLU A 86 -0.11 78.66 -45.36
CA GLU A 86 1.08 78.86 -44.53
C GLU A 86 0.88 78.30 -43.10
N LYS A 87 -0.28 78.59 -42.48
CA LYS A 87 -0.60 78.04 -41.16
C LYS A 87 -0.62 76.50 -41.17
N THR A 88 -1.21 75.89 -42.20
CA THR A 88 -1.20 74.43 -42.34
C THR A 88 0.21 73.89 -42.58
N ILE A 89 1.06 74.59 -43.35
CA ILE A 89 2.48 74.26 -43.50
C ILE A 89 3.19 74.27 -42.15
N ASP A 90 2.96 75.28 -41.30
CA ASP A 90 3.57 75.39 -39.98
C ASP A 90 3.12 74.27 -39.03
N GLU A 91 1.82 73.96 -39.03
CA GLU A 91 1.26 72.83 -38.25
C GLU A 91 1.91 71.51 -38.67
N ARG A 92 2.01 71.25 -39.97
CA ARG A 92 2.63 70.04 -40.52
C ARG A 92 4.13 69.98 -40.26
N SER A 93 4.81 71.12 -40.31
CA SER A 93 6.24 71.24 -39.95
C SER A 93 6.49 70.86 -38.50
N SER A 94 5.62 71.32 -37.61
CA SER A 94 5.67 70.97 -36.19
C SER A 94 5.50 69.45 -35.98
N LEU A 95 4.66 68.79 -36.77
CA LEU A 95 4.54 67.32 -36.74
C LEU A 95 5.83 66.63 -37.21
N VAL A 96 6.47 67.12 -38.28
CA VAL A 96 7.74 66.57 -38.76
C VAL A 96 8.84 66.69 -37.70
N GLU A 97 8.95 67.84 -37.03
CA GLU A 97 9.88 68.04 -35.92
C GLU A 97 9.59 67.11 -34.73
N GLY A 98 8.31 66.92 -34.42
CA GLY A 98 7.86 65.95 -33.44
C GLY A 98 8.29 64.52 -33.80
N ILE A 99 8.15 64.12 -35.07
CA ILE A 99 8.58 62.81 -35.56
C ILE A 99 10.08 62.62 -35.39
N ILE A 100 10.91 63.58 -35.82
CA ILE A 100 12.37 63.53 -35.67
C ILE A 100 12.77 63.45 -34.19
N THR A 101 12.10 64.22 -33.33
CA THR A 101 12.32 64.16 -31.88
C THR A 101 11.99 62.78 -31.31
N ASN A 102 10.89 62.17 -31.73
CA ASN A 102 10.53 60.82 -31.29
C ASN A 102 11.54 59.78 -31.78
N LEU A 103 11.95 59.84 -33.06
CA LEU A 103 12.97 58.96 -33.62
C LEU A 103 14.31 59.08 -32.87
N SER A 104 14.70 60.30 -32.48
CA SER A 104 15.96 60.53 -31.73
C SER A 104 15.98 59.93 -30.32
N LYS A 105 14.80 59.61 -29.75
CA LYS A 105 14.67 58.97 -28.43
C LYS A 105 14.73 57.45 -28.50
N LEU A 106 14.67 56.88 -29.70
CA LEU A 106 14.78 55.43 -29.90
C LEU A 106 16.25 55.00 -29.81
N ASN A 107 16.44 53.72 -29.50
CA ASN A 107 17.78 53.12 -29.49
C ASN A 107 18.21 52.81 -30.92
N LEU A 108 18.83 53.78 -31.59
CA LEU A 108 19.30 53.66 -32.97
C LEU A 108 20.71 53.09 -33.02
N ASP A 109 20.96 52.21 -33.98
CA ASP A 109 22.32 51.77 -34.30
C ASP A 109 23.14 52.91 -34.91
N SER A 110 24.46 52.73 -35.03
CA SER A 110 25.37 53.76 -35.52
C SER A 110 25.00 54.24 -36.93
N LYS A 111 24.49 53.34 -37.78
CA LYS A 111 24.07 53.69 -39.15
C LYS A 111 22.78 54.50 -39.14
N SER A 112 21.74 54.06 -38.42
CA SER A 112 20.47 54.81 -38.35
C SER A 112 20.63 56.15 -37.66
N LEU A 113 21.53 56.26 -36.67
CA LEU A 113 21.86 57.54 -36.04
C LEU A 113 22.51 58.51 -37.03
N SER A 114 23.44 58.03 -37.86
CA SER A 114 24.05 58.83 -38.93
C SER A 114 23.00 59.30 -39.94
N GLN A 115 22.14 58.39 -40.39
CA GLN A 115 21.06 58.69 -41.34
C GLN A 115 20.04 59.68 -40.76
N LEU A 116 19.69 59.56 -39.48
CA LEU A 116 18.80 60.51 -38.81
C LEU A 116 19.41 61.91 -38.74
N ASN A 117 20.71 62.02 -38.48
CA ASN A 117 21.41 63.31 -38.45
C ASN A 117 21.46 63.95 -39.85
N GLU A 118 21.74 63.16 -40.88
CA GLU A 118 21.72 63.63 -42.29
C GLU A 118 20.31 64.07 -42.69
N LEU A 119 19.29 63.28 -42.35
CA LEU A 119 17.88 63.61 -42.55
C LEU A 119 17.50 64.92 -41.85
N LYS A 120 17.92 65.11 -40.60
CA LYS A 120 17.69 66.34 -39.84
C LYS A 120 18.33 67.56 -40.52
N SER A 121 19.55 67.41 -41.03
CA SER A 121 20.24 68.48 -41.76
C SER A 121 19.48 68.90 -43.02
N HIS A 122 19.04 67.93 -43.84
CA HIS A 122 18.26 68.23 -45.04
C HIS A 122 16.87 68.79 -44.72
N LEU A 123 16.21 68.35 -43.65
CA LEU A 123 14.94 68.93 -43.19
C LEU A 123 15.10 70.39 -42.78
N THR A 124 16.17 70.74 -42.07
CA THR A 124 16.47 72.14 -41.72
C THR A 124 16.75 72.98 -42.96
N ALA A 125 17.55 72.48 -43.90
CA ALA A 125 17.82 73.18 -45.16
C ALA A 125 16.54 73.39 -45.98
N TYR A 126 15.71 72.34 -46.09
CA TYR A 126 14.43 72.39 -46.78
C TYR A 126 13.50 73.44 -46.15
N ARG A 127 13.41 73.48 -44.81
CA ARG A 127 12.61 74.47 -44.08
C ARG A 127 13.07 75.89 -44.38
N GLN A 128 14.38 76.16 -44.33
CA GLN A 128 14.93 77.49 -44.59
C GLN A 128 14.64 77.97 -46.01
N ILE A 129 14.82 77.11 -47.02
CA ILE A 129 14.54 77.43 -48.43
C ILE A 129 13.03 77.61 -48.64
N ARG A 130 12.19 76.81 -47.98
CA ARG A 130 10.74 76.94 -48.04
C ARG A 130 10.29 78.30 -47.47
N ASP A 131 10.86 78.73 -46.35
CA ASP A 131 10.47 80.00 -45.73
C ASP A 131 10.88 81.19 -46.63
N GLN A 132 12.01 81.09 -47.33
CA GLN A 132 12.39 82.05 -48.39
C GLN A 132 11.42 82.03 -49.56
N GLN A 133 10.99 80.83 -49.98
CA GLN A 133 10.01 80.65 -51.05
C GLN A 133 8.65 81.27 -50.69
N ILE A 134 8.18 81.07 -49.46
CA ILE A 134 6.94 81.67 -48.94
C ILE A 134 7.04 83.21 -48.94
N ALA A 135 8.18 83.77 -48.53
CA ALA A 135 8.41 85.21 -48.58
C ALA A 135 8.31 85.77 -50.00
N LEU A 136 8.90 85.11 -50.99
CA LEU A 136 8.80 85.50 -52.41
C LEU A 136 7.37 85.43 -52.95
N ILE A 137 6.58 84.44 -52.51
CA ILE A 137 5.14 84.35 -52.86
C ILE A 137 4.40 85.58 -52.33
N TYR A 138 4.66 86.01 -51.09
CA TYR A 138 4.04 87.21 -50.51
C TYR A 138 4.47 88.52 -51.19
N GLU A 139 5.71 88.57 -51.71
CA GLU A 139 6.23 89.67 -52.52
C GLU A 139 5.68 89.68 -53.96
N GLY A 140 4.95 88.64 -54.38
CA GLY A 140 4.41 88.50 -55.74
C GLY A 140 5.43 88.00 -56.77
N LYS A 141 6.62 87.60 -56.35
CA LYS A 141 7.71 87.07 -57.21
C LYS A 141 7.51 85.59 -57.49
N ARG A 142 6.43 85.26 -58.20
CA ARG A 142 5.98 83.88 -58.41
C ARG A 142 6.97 83.04 -59.21
N GLU A 143 7.57 83.61 -60.27
CA GLU A 143 8.54 82.92 -61.12
C GLU A 143 9.81 82.53 -60.34
N GLU A 144 10.30 83.42 -59.47
CA GLU A 144 11.43 83.14 -58.58
C GLU A 144 11.08 82.03 -57.56
N ALA A 145 9.88 82.08 -56.97
CA ALA A 145 9.40 81.06 -56.04
C ALA A 145 9.23 79.68 -56.71
N GLU A 146 8.79 79.64 -57.98
CA GLU A 146 8.68 78.41 -58.76
C GLU A 146 10.06 77.83 -59.11
N GLN A 147 11.01 78.68 -59.52
CA GLN A 147 12.37 78.23 -59.81
C GLN A 147 13.05 77.61 -58.58
N ILE A 148 12.88 78.21 -57.40
CA ILE A 148 13.38 77.64 -56.14
C ILE A 148 12.74 76.26 -55.86
N ALA A 149 11.44 76.11 -56.12
CA ALA A 149 10.70 74.85 -55.93
C ALA A 149 11.28 73.71 -56.77
N LEU A 150 11.59 74.01 -58.04
CA LEU A 150 11.95 73.03 -59.07
C LEU A 150 13.44 72.75 -59.15
N GLN A 151 14.29 73.61 -58.59
CA GLN A 151 15.75 73.46 -58.63
C GLN A 151 16.32 73.28 -57.21
N THR A 152 16.49 74.37 -56.48
CA THR A 152 17.21 74.39 -55.20
C THR A 152 16.57 73.50 -54.12
N GLN A 153 15.25 73.42 -54.11
CA GLN A 153 14.49 72.67 -53.10
C GLN A 153 14.36 71.17 -53.46
N ASP A 154 14.53 70.81 -54.72
CA ASP A 154 14.32 69.45 -55.22
C ASP A 154 15.36 68.47 -54.66
N ASP A 155 16.64 68.87 -54.65
CA ASP A 155 17.73 68.07 -54.10
C ASP A 155 17.51 67.71 -52.63
N ASN A 156 17.12 68.68 -51.80
CA ASN A 156 16.85 68.43 -50.39
C ASN A 156 15.65 67.51 -50.21
N PHE A 157 14.60 67.69 -51.01
CA PHE A 157 13.41 66.84 -50.97
C PHE A 157 13.72 65.39 -51.35
N GLU A 158 14.47 65.17 -52.43
CA GLU A 158 14.86 63.83 -52.87
C GLU A 158 15.81 63.17 -51.87
N LYS A 159 16.72 63.92 -51.23
CA LYS A 159 17.55 63.41 -50.13
C LYS A 159 16.73 63.01 -48.91
N ILE A 160 15.79 63.84 -48.49
CA ILE A 160 14.85 63.52 -47.40
C ILE A 160 14.12 62.22 -47.75
N ARG A 161 13.56 62.14 -48.95
CA ARG A 161 12.80 60.98 -49.43
C ARG A 161 13.66 59.72 -49.48
N SER A 162 14.86 59.78 -50.04
CA SER A 162 15.75 58.63 -50.20
C SER A 162 16.23 58.10 -48.85
N ILE A 163 16.67 58.98 -47.95
CA ILE A 163 17.17 58.60 -46.63
C ILE A 163 16.04 57.97 -45.80
N SER A 164 14.88 58.62 -45.75
CA SER A 164 13.74 58.10 -44.98
C SER A 164 13.15 56.82 -45.61
N ALA A 165 13.22 56.65 -46.93
CA ALA A 165 12.84 55.40 -47.59
C ALA A 165 13.82 54.26 -47.28
N GLU A 166 15.13 54.49 -47.39
CA GLU A 166 16.15 53.48 -47.12
C GLU A 166 16.12 53.05 -45.64
N MET A 167 16.02 54.02 -44.74
CA MET A 167 15.98 53.77 -43.30
C MET A 167 14.68 53.07 -42.90
N GLY A 168 13.54 53.41 -43.52
CA GLY A 168 12.25 52.73 -43.30
C GLY A 168 12.25 51.30 -43.83
N ALA A 169 12.77 51.08 -45.04
CA ALA A 169 12.88 49.75 -45.63
C ALA A 169 13.80 48.83 -44.81
N ARG A 170 14.92 49.35 -44.29
CA ARG A 170 15.79 48.57 -43.39
C ARG A 170 15.06 48.16 -42.10
N ALA A 171 14.31 49.09 -41.51
CA ALA A 171 13.54 48.79 -40.31
C ALA A 171 12.46 47.73 -40.58
N GLU A 172 11.82 47.75 -41.75
CA GLU A 172 10.89 46.69 -42.19
C GLU A 172 11.60 45.35 -42.40
N ASP A 173 12.74 45.32 -43.09
CA ASP A 173 13.53 44.09 -43.28
C ASP A 173 13.96 43.47 -41.94
N GLU A 174 14.36 44.30 -40.96
CA GLU A 174 14.73 43.83 -39.63
C GLU A 174 13.54 43.23 -38.86
N VAL A 175 12.33 43.76 -39.05
CA VAL A 175 11.09 43.17 -38.50
C VAL A 175 10.90 41.76 -39.05
N ASP A 176 11.02 41.59 -40.37
CA ASP A 176 10.83 40.29 -41.03
C ASP A 176 11.88 39.25 -40.60
N VAL A 177 13.15 39.67 -40.47
CA VAL A 177 14.23 38.81 -39.97
C VAL A 177 13.94 38.32 -38.55
N VAL A 178 13.50 39.22 -37.65
CA VAL A 178 13.21 38.84 -36.26
C VAL A 178 11.96 37.97 -36.17
N ILE A 179 10.92 38.21 -36.98
CA ILE A 179 9.74 37.34 -37.05
C ILE A 179 10.14 35.94 -37.52
N ALA A 180 10.94 35.82 -38.57
CA ALA A 180 11.42 34.53 -39.07
C ALA A 180 12.25 33.78 -38.02
N GLN A 181 13.13 34.48 -37.30
CA GLN A 181 13.89 33.89 -36.19
C GLN A 181 12.98 33.42 -35.05
N ASN A 182 12.01 34.24 -34.64
CA ASN A 182 11.04 33.85 -33.61
C ASN A 182 10.23 32.61 -34.01
N GLN A 183 9.86 32.47 -35.28
CA GLN A 183 9.17 31.26 -35.77
C GLN A 183 10.07 30.02 -35.69
N LEU A 184 11.35 30.14 -36.06
CA LEU A 184 12.32 29.04 -35.95
C LEU A 184 12.56 28.65 -34.49
N ASP A 185 12.71 29.61 -33.59
CA ASP A 185 12.95 29.35 -32.17
C ASP A 185 11.70 28.77 -31.49
N ALA A 186 10.50 29.23 -31.87
CA ALA A 186 9.24 28.62 -31.46
C ALA A 186 9.14 27.15 -31.94
N ALA A 187 9.47 26.88 -33.20
CA ALA A 187 9.44 25.52 -33.76
C ALA A 187 10.43 24.59 -33.03
N LYS A 188 11.65 25.05 -32.75
CA LYS A 188 12.64 24.29 -31.97
C LYS A 188 12.17 24.03 -30.55
N ALA A 189 11.58 25.02 -29.89
CA ALA A 189 11.03 24.87 -28.53
C ALA A 189 9.88 23.86 -28.50
N ILE A 190 8.95 23.94 -29.45
CA ILE A 190 7.86 22.98 -29.60
C ILE A 190 8.41 21.57 -29.85
N GLN A 191 9.37 21.42 -30.75
CA GLN A 191 10.00 20.12 -31.04
C GLN A 191 10.69 19.54 -29.80
N LEU A 192 11.41 20.35 -29.04
CA LEU A 192 12.04 19.92 -27.78
C LEU A 192 10.99 19.50 -26.74
N CYS A 193 9.90 20.26 -26.59
CA CYS A 193 8.79 19.91 -25.71
C CYS A 193 8.11 18.60 -26.14
N LEU A 194 7.92 18.36 -27.43
CA LEU A 194 7.36 17.11 -27.95
C LEU A 194 8.29 15.92 -27.70
N ILE A 195 9.60 16.09 -27.88
CA ILE A 195 10.59 15.04 -27.59
C ILE A 195 10.59 14.72 -26.09
N LEU A 196 10.69 15.74 -25.22
CA LEU A 196 10.68 15.56 -23.77
C LEU A 196 9.36 14.95 -23.28
N GLY A 197 8.22 15.42 -23.81
CA GLY A 197 6.91 14.86 -23.52
C GLY A 197 6.77 13.41 -23.99
N GLY A 198 7.27 13.08 -25.18
CA GLY A 198 7.29 11.71 -25.70
C GLY A 198 8.16 10.78 -24.86
N VAL A 199 9.35 11.23 -24.46
CA VAL A 199 10.24 10.49 -23.55
C VAL A 199 9.56 10.28 -22.20
N ALA A 200 8.93 11.31 -21.63
CA ALA A 200 8.18 11.19 -20.38
C ALA A 200 7.04 10.17 -20.50
N PHE A 201 6.33 10.16 -21.62
CA PHE A 201 5.22 9.24 -21.86
C PHE A 201 5.68 7.79 -21.95
N VAL A 202 6.70 7.49 -22.76
CA VAL A 202 7.27 6.14 -22.90
C VAL A 202 7.86 5.68 -21.57
N PHE A 203 8.56 6.57 -20.86
CA PHE A 203 9.10 6.27 -19.54
C PHE A 203 8.00 5.99 -18.51
N GLY A 204 6.91 6.76 -18.53
CA GLY A 204 5.74 6.56 -17.68
C GLY A 204 5.08 5.21 -17.91
N LEU A 205 4.90 4.79 -19.17
CA LEU A 205 4.41 3.44 -19.51
C LEU A 205 5.36 2.34 -19.02
N GLY A 206 6.68 2.55 -19.18
CA GLY A 206 7.70 1.63 -18.68
C GLY A 206 7.62 1.47 -17.16
N MET A 207 7.54 2.58 -16.41
CA MET A 207 7.41 2.57 -14.96
C MET A 207 6.08 1.98 -14.49
N MET A 208 4.98 2.25 -15.18
CA MET A 208 3.68 1.65 -14.89
C MET A 208 3.75 0.12 -14.99
N PHE A 209 4.31 -0.39 -16.08
CA PHE A 209 4.48 -1.84 -16.26
C PHE A 209 5.41 -2.43 -15.20
N LEU A 210 6.50 -1.73 -14.86
CA LEU A 210 7.45 -2.19 -13.84
C LEU A 210 6.83 -2.24 -12.44
N LEU A 211 6.03 -1.24 -12.06
CA LEU A 211 5.29 -1.21 -10.80
C LEU A 211 4.22 -2.31 -10.76
N HIS A 212 3.52 -2.56 -11.88
CA HIS A 212 2.56 -3.66 -11.97
C HIS A 212 3.21 -5.02 -11.68
N LEU A 213 4.34 -5.32 -12.33
CA LEU A 213 5.07 -6.58 -12.12
C LEU A 213 5.66 -6.71 -10.71
N THR A 214 6.15 -5.60 -10.13
CA THR A 214 6.87 -5.66 -8.86
C THR A 214 6.00 -5.49 -7.63
N MET A 215 4.83 -4.87 -7.75
CA MET A 215 3.93 -4.61 -6.63
C MET A 215 2.57 -5.28 -6.80
N ALA A 216 1.86 -5.04 -7.90
CA ALA A 216 0.48 -5.50 -8.05
C ALA A 216 0.41 -7.03 -8.17
N SER A 217 1.26 -7.67 -8.98
CA SER A 217 1.24 -9.13 -9.15
C SER A 217 1.56 -9.89 -7.85
N PRO A 218 2.64 -9.57 -7.09
CA PRO A 218 2.92 -10.24 -5.82
C PRO A 218 1.86 -10.00 -4.75
N LEU A 219 1.23 -8.81 -4.72
CA LEU A 219 0.12 -8.54 -3.81
C LEU A 219 -1.08 -9.45 -4.11
N LEU A 220 -1.40 -9.66 -5.40
CA LEU A 220 -2.47 -10.58 -5.81
C LEU A 220 -2.14 -12.02 -5.43
N GLU A 221 -0.89 -12.45 -5.58
CA GLU A 221 -0.45 -13.79 -5.15
C GLU A 221 -0.61 -13.99 -3.64
N ILE A 222 -0.13 -13.04 -2.83
CA ILE A 222 -0.27 -13.12 -1.37
C ILE A 222 -1.74 -13.08 -0.95
N SER A 223 -2.56 -12.26 -1.62
CA SER A 223 -4.00 -12.22 -1.39
C SER A 223 -4.68 -13.56 -1.69
N ALA A 224 -4.26 -14.25 -2.76
CA ALA A 224 -4.80 -15.57 -3.11
C ALA A 224 -4.38 -16.64 -2.09
N ILE A 225 -3.15 -16.57 -1.57
CA ILE A 225 -2.68 -17.44 -0.48
C ILE A 225 -3.51 -17.19 0.79
N ALA A 226 -3.73 -15.93 1.16
CA ALA A 226 -4.53 -15.57 2.32
C ALA A 226 -5.97 -16.13 2.23
N ALA A 227 -6.59 -16.08 1.04
CA ALA A 227 -7.90 -16.66 0.81
C ALA A 227 -7.93 -18.19 1.06
N ARG A 228 -6.92 -18.92 0.55
CA ARG A 228 -6.82 -20.38 0.78
C ARG A 228 -6.62 -20.74 2.25
N ILE A 229 -5.82 -19.95 2.97
CA ILE A 229 -5.65 -20.12 4.42
C ILE A 229 -6.98 -19.89 5.15
N ALA A 230 -7.77 -18.89 4.72
CA ALA A 230 -9.10 -18.64 5.29
C ALA A 230 -10.08 -19.80 5.06
N ASP A 231 -9.95 -20.51 3.94
CA ASP A 231 -10.69 -21.74 3.63
C ASP A 231 -10.11 -23.00 4.31
N CYS A 232 -9.17 -22.83 5.26
CA CYS A 232 -8.45 -23.89 5.96
C CYS A 232 -7.61 -24.82 5.06
N ASP A 233 -7.33 -24.41 3.82
CA ASP A 233 -6.44 -25.12 2.91
C ASP A 233 -4.99 -24.71 3.16
N LEU A 234 -4.32 -25.44 4.05
CA LEU A 234 -2.90 -25.25 4.40
C LEU A 234 -1.96 -26.07 3.51
N THR A 235 -2.44 -26.65 2.41
CA THR A 235 -1.59 -27.42 1.49
C THR A 235 -0.74 -26.53 0.58
N THR A 236 -1.00 -25.22 0.56
CA THR A 236 -0.21 -24.25 -0.20
C THR A 236 1.17 -24.03 0.36
N THR A 237 2.19 -24.22 -0.47
CA THR A 237 3.54 -23.80 -0.15
C THR A 237 3.75 -22.34 -0.57
N VAL A 238 3.98 -21.46 0.41
CA VAL A 238 4.45 -20.10 0.13
C VAL A 238 5.92 -20.19 -0.32
N ALA A 239 6.17 -19.83 -1.58
CA ALA A 239 7.51 -19.85 -2.15
C ALA A 239 8.45 -18.94 -1.35
N ALA A 240 9.67 -19.40 -1.10
CA ALA A 240 10.69 -18.56 -0.48
C ALA A 240 11.04 -17.42 -1.46
N THR A 241 11.12 -16.20 -0.94
CA THR A 241 11.47 -15.02 -1.73
C THR A 241 12.76 -14.42 -1.19
N ASP A 242 13.67 -14.09 -2.09
CA ASP A 242 14.93 -13.38 -1.78
C ASP A 242 14.76 -11.86 -1.81
N ARG A 243 13.51 -11.38 -1.85
CA ARG A 243 13.21 -9.94 -1.88
C ARG A 243 13.43 -9.32 -0.51
N ALA A 244 14.14 -8.20 -0.50
CA ALA A 244 14.43 -7.43 0.71
C ALA A 244 13.44 -6.28 0.96
N ASP A 245 12.43 -6.12 0.11
CA ASP A 245 11.42 -5.06 0.21
C ASP A 245 10.22 -5.48 1.09
N GLU A 246 9.26 -4.58 1.27
CA GLU A 246 8.09 -4.83 2.12
C GLU A 246 7.26 -6.02 1.62
N MET A 247 7.22 -6.28 0.31
CA MET A 247 6.57 -7.46 -0.28
C MET A 247 7.31 -8.75 0.09
N GLY A 248 8.63 -8.73 0.10
CA GLY A 248 9.46 -9.83 0.59
C GLY A 248 9.19 -10.15 2.06
N ALA A 249 9.22 -9.13 2.91
CA ALA A 249 8.90 -9.25 4.34
C ALA A 249 7.48 -9.78 4.58
N MET A 250 6.49 -9.30 3.80
CA MET A 250 5.11 -9.78 3.86
C MET A 250 5.01 -11.26 3.47
N THR A 251 5.63 -11.66 2.36
CA THR A 251 5.66 -13.06 1.91
C THR A 251 6.28 -13.98 2.96
N GLN A 252 7.39 -13.56 3.57
CA GLN A 252 8.06 -14.33 4.63
C GLN A 252 7.18 -14.47 5.88
N SER A 253 6.44 -13.42 6.23
CA SER A 253 5.49 -13.44 7.36
C SER A 253 4.33 -14.41 7.09
N PHE A 254 3.75 -14.39 5.88
CA PHE A 254 2.70 -15.34 5.47
C PHE A 254 3.20 -16.79 5.43
N LYS A 255 4.45 -17.01 4.97
CA LYS A 255 5.08 -18.32 5.02
C LYS A 255 5.16 -18.84 6.46
N ARG A 256 5.72 -18.05 7.39
CA ARG A 256 5.84 -18.42 8.80
C ARG A 256 4.46 -18.71 9.42
N MET A 257 3.45 -17.91 9.09
CA MET A 257 2.07 -18.14 9.54
C MET A 257 1.53 -19.48 9.05
N THR A 258 1.68 -19.77 7.76
CA THR A 258 1.21 -21.03 7.15
C THR A 258 1.91 -22.25 7.75
N ASP A 259 3.24 -22.18 7.90
CA ASP A 259 4.03 -23.26 8.50
C ASP A 259 3.61 -23.52 9.97
N THR A 260 3.37 -22.44 10.73
CA THR A 260 2.93 -22.53 12.14
C THR A 260 1.54 -23.16 12.24
N LEU A 261 0.58 -22.72 11.42
CA LEU A 261 -0.77 -23.28 11.39
C LEU A 261 -0.76 -24.75 10.96
N SER A 262 0.04 -25.11 9.95
CA SER A 262 0.16 -26.50 9.51
C SER A 262 0.73 -27.40 10.59
N ASN A 263 1.71 -26.93 11.36
CA ASN A 263 2.27 -27.70 12.48
C ASN A 263 1.26 -27.88 13.61
N GLN A 264 0.50 -26.83 13.96
CA GLN A 264 -0.56 -26.92 14.97
C GLN A 264 -1.64 -27.94 14.59
N ILE A 265 -2.08 -27.97 13.32
CA ILE A 265 -3.06 -28.95 12.84
C ILE A 265 -2.50 -30.39 12.90
N ARG A 266 -1.20 -30.58 12.62
CA ARG A 266 -0.55 -31.90 12.77
C ARG A 266 -0.52 -32.34 14.24
N GLU A 267 -0.08 -31.48 15.15
CA GLU A 267 -0.07 -31.78 16.59
C GLU A 267 -1.46 -32.12 17.13
N ILE A 268 -2.50 -31.39 16.69
CA ILE A 268 -3.90 -31.69 17.05
C ILE A 268 -4.30 -33.07 16.51
N THR A 269 -3.96 -33.38 15.26
CA THR A 269 -4.30 -34.67 14.63
C THR A 269 -3.62 -35.84 15.34
N ASP A 270 -2.34 -35.68 15.70
CA ASP A 270 -1.59 -36.67 16.47
C ASP A 270 -2.20 -36.86 17.86
N GLY A 271 -2.57 -35.77 18.54
CA GLY A 271 -3.28 -35.81 19.82
C GLY A 271 -4.62 -36.54 19.75
N VAL A 272 -5.40 -36.31 18.67
CA VAL A 272 -6.67 -37.02 18.43
C VAL A 272 -6.43 -38.53 18.21
N ASN A 273 -5.38 -38.91 17.48
CA ASN A 273 -5.04 -40.32 17.27
C ASN A 273 -4.65 -41.02 18.59
N VAL A 274 -3.86 -40.36 19.44
CA VAL A 274 -3.53 -40.87 20.78
C VAL A 274 -4.80 -41.04 21.61
N LEU A 275 -5.67 -40.03 21.63
CA LEU A 275 -6.93 -40.08 22.37
C LEU A 275 -7.85 -41.21 21.87
N ALA A 276 -7.91 -41.44 20.56
CA ALA A 276 -8.67 -42.54 19.96
C ALA A 276 -8.11 -43.90 20.40
N SER A 277 -6.79 -44.06 20.40
CA SER A 277 -6.12 -45.29 20.88
C SER A 277 -6.41 -45.54 22.35
N SER A 278 -6.24 -44.54 23.23
CA SER A 278 -6.53 -44.67 24.66
C SER A 278 -8.01 -44.97 24.92
N SER A 279 -8.92 -44.37 24.15
CA SER A 279 -10.36 -44.67 24.25
C SER A 279 -10.66 -46.13 23.91
N ASN A 280 -9.97 -46.69 22.91
CA ASN A 280 -10.11 -48.10 22.54
C ASN A 280 -9.54 -49.03 23.63
N GLU A 281 -8.40 -48.67 24.25
CA GLU A 281 -7.82 -49.42 25.37
C GLU A 281 -8.74 -49.41 26.62
N ILE A 282 -9.37 -48.26 26.92
CA ILE A 282 -10.39 -48.15 27.96
C ILE A 282 -11.59 -49.05 27.64
N LEU A 283 -12.06 -49.07 26.39
CA LEU A 283 -13.16 -49.93 25.98
C LEU A 283 -12.83 -51.42 26.20
N VAL A 284 -11.65 -51.86 25.78
CA VAL A 284 -11.16 -53.24 26.00
C VAL A 284 -11.08 -53.56 27.49
N SER A 285 -10.48 -52.67 28.29
CA SER A 285 -10.35 -52.84 29.75
C SER A 285 -11.71 -52.90 30.44
N THR A 286 -12.67 -52.07 30.00
CA THR A 286 -14.03 -52.05 30.52
C THR A 286 -14.76 -53.35 30.17
N SER A 287 -14.58 -53.88 28.96
CA SER A 287 -15.15 -55.18 28.57
C SER A 287 -14.57 -56.32 29.41
N GLN A 288 -13.25 -56.31 29.66
CA GLN A 288 -12.61 -57.33 30.49
C GLN A 288 -13.08 -57.25 31.95
N LEU A 289 -13.22 -56.04 32.49
CA LEU A 289 -13.77 -55.81 33.82
C LEU A 289 -15.22 -56.31 33.92
N ALA A 290 -16.05 -56.05 32.91
CA ALA A 290 -17.42 -56.55 32.87
C ALA A 290 -17.46 -58.09 32.87
N SER A 291 -16.60 -58.76 32.09
CA SER A 291 -16.47 -60.22 32.11
C SER A 291 -16.00 -60.74 33.48
N GLY A 292 -15.00 -60.11 34.10
CA GLY A 292 -14.53 -60.48 35.43
C GLY A 292 -15.58 -60.25 36.52
N ALA A 293 -16.44 -59.24 36.38
CA ALA A 293 -17.57 -59.02 37.26
C ALA A 293 -18.63 -60.13 37.12
N VAL A 294 -18.88 -60.63 35.91
CA VAL A 294 -19.75 -61.80 35.67
C VAL A 294 -19.17 -63.05 36.33
N GLU A 295 -17.87 -63.32 36.14
CA GLU A 295 -17.19 -64.45 36.78
C GLU A 295 -17.21 -64.36 38.31
N SER A 296 -16.97 -63.17 38.86
CA SER A 296 -17.06 -62.91 40.31
C SER A 296 -18.48 -63.15 40.82
N ALA A 297 -19.51 -62.72 40.08
CA ALA A 297 -20.90 -62.96 40.45
C ALA A 297 -21.23 -64.47 40.46
N THR A 298 -20.71 -65.23 39.49
CA THR A 298 -20.83 -66.70 39.48
C THR A 298 -20.15 -67.32 40.68
N GLY A 299 -18.92 -66.94 41.00
CA GLY A 299 -18.19 -67.45 42.17
C GLY A 299 -18.88 -67.10 43.51
N ILE A 300 -19.46 -65.91 43.62
CA ILE A 300 -20.31 -65.54 44.77
C ILE A 300 -21.54 -66.45 44.86
N SER A 301 -22.19 -66.75 43.73
CA SER A 301 -23.37 -67.64 43.70
C SER A 301 -23.02 -69.08 44.12
N GLU A 302 -21.88 -69.61 43.66
CA GLU A 302 -21.37 -70.92 44.10
C GLU A 302 -21.03 -70.91 45.59
N THR A 303 -20.35 -69.85 46.06
CA THR A 303 -20.04 -69.68 47.49
C THR A 303 -21.32 -69.65 48.33
N MET A 304 -22.35 -68.92 47.90
CA MET A 304 -23.65 -68.90 48.56
C MET A 304 -24.30 -70.30 48.61
N THR A 305 -24.15 -71.10 47.55
CA THR A 305 -24.62 -72.48 47.52
C THR A 305 -23.87 -73.34 48.53
N THR A 306 -22.54 -73.26 48.58
CA THR A 306 -21.74 -73.99 49.58
C THR A 306 -22.05 -73.54 51.01
N VAL A 307 -22.33 -72.24 51.24
CA VAL A 307 -22.77 -71.73 52.54
C VAL A 307 -24.11 -72.36 52.94
N GLU A 308 -25.05 -72.54 52.02
CA GLU A 308 -26.32 -73.22 52.29
C GLU A 308 -26.11 -74.73 52.58
N GLU A 309 -25.23 -75.41 51.84
CA GLU A 309 -24.85 -76.80 52.13
C GLU A 309 -24.18 -76.95 53.50
N VAL A 310 -23.25 -76.05 53.85
CA VAL A 310 -22.60 -76.02 55.17
C VAL A 310 -23.61 -75.75 56.27
N ARG A 311 -24.56 -74.83 56.05
CA ARG A 311 -25.66 -74.56 56.98
C ARG A 311 -26.51 -75.81 57.21
N GLN A 312 -26.83 -76.56 56.16
CA GLN A 312 -27.56 -77.81 56.24
C GLN A 312 -26.76 -78.90 57.00
N ALA A 313 -25.47 -79.05 56.70
CA ALA A 313 -24.58 -79.99 57.39
C ALA A 313 -24.40 -79.64 58.88
N ALA A 314 -24.30 -78.36 59.22
CA ALA A 314 -24.24 -77.88 60.60
C ALA A 314 -25.54 -78.19 61.35
N ARG A 315 -26.71 -77.99 60.70
CA ARG A 315 -28.01 -78.36 61.26
C ARG A 315 -28.11 -79.86 61.52
N LEU A 316 -27.71 -80.68 60.55
CA LEU A 316 -27.69 -82.14 60.69
C LEU A 316 -26.73 -82.58 61.81
N SER A 317 -25.54 -81.97 61.90
CA SER A 317 -24.57 -82.26 62.97
C SER A 317 -25.11 -81.89 64.34
N SER A 318 -25.81 -80.75 64.45
CA SER A 318 -26.48 -80.34 65.70
C SER A 318 -27.57 -81.34 66.11
N GLU A 319 -28.40 -81.81 65.18
CA GLU A 319 -29.40 -82.86 65.44
C GLU A 319 -28.76 -84.18 65.87
N LYS A 320 -27.66 -84.59 65.22
CA LYS A 320 -26.91 -85.80 65.61
C LYS A 320 -26.27 -85.66 66.98
N ALA A 321 -25.64 -84.52 67.28
CA ALA A 321 -25.07 -84.24 68.59
C ALA A 321 -26.14 -84.31 69.69
N LYS A 322 -27.32 -83.75 69.45
CA LYS A 322 -28.49 -83.87 70.34
C LYS A 322 -28.90 -85.33 70.55
N SER A 323 -29.00 -86.11 69.48
CA SER A 323 -29.34 -87.54 69.57
C SER A 323 -28.29 -88.36 70.33
N VAL A 324 -27.00 -88.02 70.20
CA VAL A 324 -25.90 -88.64 70.96
C VAL A 324 -25.99 -88.25 72.43
N ALA A 325 -26.22 -86.97 72.75
CA ALA A 325 -26.43 -86.50 74.12
C ALA A 325 -27.60 -87.23 74.79
N ASP A 326 -28.75 -87.35 74.11
CA ASP A 326 -29.91 -88.11 74.61
C ASP A 326 -29.57 -89.59 74.85
N SER A 327 -28.75 -90.19 73.98
CA SER A 327 -28.32 -91.59 74.13
C SER A 327 -27.35 -91.77 75.29
N ALA A 328 -26.39 -90.85 75.46
CA ALA A 328 -25.48 -90.84 76.60
C ALA A 328 -26.26 -90.67 77.92
N GLN A 329 -27.27 -89.80 77.95
CA GLN A 329 -28.17 -89.65 79.10
C GLN A 329 -28.87 -90.97 79.44
N ARG A 330 -29.38 -91.69 78.43
CA ARG A 330 -29.95 -93.04 78.61
C ARG A 330 -28.94 -94.04 79.16
N VAL A 331 -27.70 -94.04 78.65
CA VAL A 331 -26.63 -94.93 79.14
C VAL A 331 -26.26 -94.62 80.60
N VAL A 332 -26.22 -93.35 80.99
CA VAL A 332 -26.03 -92.95 82.40
C VAL A 332 -27.15 -93.51 83.26
N GLN A 333 -28.41 -93.39 82.82
CA GLN A 333 -29.56 -93.90 83.56
C GLN A 333 -29.56 -95.44 83.68
N VAL A 334 -29.21 -96.15 82.61
CA VAL A 334 -29.02 -97.62 82.64
C VAL A 334 -27.85 -97.99 83.56
N SER A 335 -26.72 -97.28 83.48
CA SER A 335 -25.56 -97.51 84.34
C SER A 335 -25.88 -97.27 85.81
N GLN A 336 -26.68 -96.24 86.14
CA GLN A 336 -27.15 -96.00 87.50
C GLN A 336 -28.05 -97.15 87.99
N THR A 337 -28.93 -97.64 87.12
CA THR A 337 -29.79 -98.80 87.43
C THR A 337 -28.95 -100.06 87.63
N GLY A 338 -27.95 -100.30 86.77
CA GLY A 338 -27.01 -101.40 86.89
C GLY A 338 -26.13 -101.31 88.13
N LYS A 339 -25.67 -100.10 88.48
CA LYS A 339 -24.93 -99.85 89.73
C LYS A 339 -25.78 -100.27 90.94
N LYS A 340 -27.06 -99.87 90.96
CA LYS A 340 -28.00 -100.23 92.03
C LYS A 340 -28.18 -101.75 92.12
N ALA A 341 -28.32 -102.43 90.98
CA ALA A 341 -28.40 -103.90 90.94
C ALA A 341 -27.12 -104.58 91.49
N VAL A 342 -25.93 -104.03 91.21
CA VAL A 342 -24.67 -104.53 91.78
C VAL A 342 -24.61 -104.27 93.29
N GLU A 343 -25.03 -103.08 93.76
CA GLU A 343 -25.14 -102.77 95.19
C GLU A 343 -26.08 -103.76 95.90
N ASP A 344 -27.23 -104.10 95.29
CA ASP A 344 -28.16 -105.11 95.81
C ASP A 344 -27.53 -106.53 95.84
N ILE A 345 -26.76 -106.92 94.82
CA ILE A 345 -26.03 -108.20 94.79
C ILE A 345 -24.96 -108.25 95.89
N VAL A 346 -24.20 -107.17 96.12
CA VAL A 346 -23.19 -107.12 97.19
C VAL A 346 -23.85 -107.26 98.56
N ALA A 347 -24.99 -106.59 98.78
CA ALA A 347 -25.77 -106.77 100.00
C ALA A 347 -26.23 -108.22 100.17
N THR A 348 -26.66 -108.87 99.09
CA THR A 348 -27.06 -110.29 99.09
C THR A 348 -25.87 -111.21 99.37
N MET A 349 -24.70 -110.95 98.79
CA MET A 349 -23.47 -111.71 99.04
C MET A 349 -22.99 -111.60 100.49
N LEU A 350 -23.10 -110.42 101.11
CA LEU A 350 -22.84 -110.25 102.55
C LEU A 350 -23.82 -111.08 103.38
N HIS A 351 -25.09 -111.13 102.99
CA HIS A 351 -26.08 -111.97 103.65
C HIS A 351 -25.76 -113.48 103.52
N ILE A 352 -25.31 -113.93 102.34
CA ILE A 352 -24.85 -115.32 102.12
C ILE A 352 -23.60 -115.62 102.95
N ARG A 353 -22.65 -114.68 103.05
CA ARG A 353 -21.46 -114.84 103.89
C ARG A 353 -21.86 -115.06 105.35
N ASP A 354 -22.77 -114.25 105.88
CA ASP A 354 -23.26 -114.39 107.25
C ASP A 354 -23.99 -115.74 107.44
N GLN A 355 -24.71 -116.23 106.43
CA GLN A 355 -25.30 -117.58 106.45
C GLN A 355 -24.24 -118.70 106.40
N MET A 356 -23.19 -118.55 105.59
CA MET A 356 -22.10 -119.52 105.50
C MET A 356 -21.28 -119.58 106.79
N GLU A 357 -21.11 -118.46 107.49
CA GLU A 357 -20.47 -118.39 108.80
C GLU A 357 -21.32 -119.09 109.88
N ALA A 358 -22.65 -118.96 109.82
CA ALA A 358 -23.57 -119.74 110.64
C ALA A 358 -23.49 -121.26 110.32
N ILE A 359 -23.39 -121.65 109.05
CA ILE A 359 -23.21 -123.06 108.65
C ILE A 359 -21.86 -123.59 109.13
N ALA A 360 -20.78 -122.82 109.01
CA ALA A 360 -19.45 -123.21 109.47
C ALA A 360 -19.40 -123.42 110.99
N GLN A 361 -20.08 -122.57 111.77
CA GLN A 361 -20.28 -122.80 113.21
C GLN A 361 -21.04 -124.11 113.48
N THR A 362 -22.06 -124.41 112.68
CA THR A 362 -22.84 -125.65 112.81
C THR A 362 -22.02 -126.90 112.46
N ILE A 363 -21.14 -126.82 111.46
CA ILE A 363 -20.23 -127.91 111.06
C ILE A 363 -19.14 -128.14 112.13
N LEU A 364 -18.57 -127.07 112.71
CA LEU A 364 -17.65 -127.20 113.84
C LEU A 364 -18.31 -127.91 115.02
N GLN A 365 -19.56 -127.59 115.30
CA GLN A 365 -20.36 -128.24 116.34
C GLN A 365 -20.64 -129.74 116.02
N LEU A 366 -20.87 -130.08 114.73
CA LEU A 366 -21.00 -131.48 114.29
C LEU A 366 -19.67 -132.25 114.31
N SER A 367 -18.56 -131.57 114.03
CA SER A 367 -17.21 -132.15 114.05
C SER A 367 -16.78 -132.54 115.47
N GLU A 368 -17.15 -131.74 116.48
CA GLU A 368 -16.97 -132.10 117.90
C GLU A 368 -17.79 -133.34 118.28
N GLN A 369 -18.99 -133.51 117.73
CA GLN A 369 -19.82 -134.70 117.96
C GLN A 369 -19.29 -135.96 117.25
N SER A 370 -18.65 -135.83 116.08
CA SER A 370 -18.11 -136.97 115.34
C SER A 370 -16.83 -137.54 115.96
N GLN A 371 -16.05 -136.74 116.70
CA GLN A 371 -14.83 -137.19 117.37
C GLN A 371 -15.11 -137.95 118.69
N ALA A 372 -16.32 -137.84 119.23
CA ALA A 372 -16.75 -138.55 120.44
C ALA A 372 -17.21 -140.03 120.19
N ILE A 373 -17.20 -140.53 118.94
CA ILE A 373 -17.75 -141.86 118.59
C ILE A 373 -16.68 -142.85 118.04
N GLY A 374 -15.42 -142.46 117.93
CA GLY A 374 -14.35 -143.36 117.45
C GLY A 374 -13.05 -143.24 118.23
N GLY A 375 -12.90 -144.01 119.31
CA GLY A 375 -11.64 -144.16 120.07
C GLY A 375 -11.84 -144.24 121.57
#